data_AF-A0A941UCI8-F1
#
_entry.id   AF-A0A941UCI8-F1
#
_cell.length_a   1.000
_cell.length_b   1.000
_cell.length_c   1.000
_cell.angle_alpha   90.00
_cell.angle_beta   90.00
_cell.angle_gamma   90.00
#
_symmetry.space_group_name_H-M   'P 1'
#
loop_
_entity.id
_entity.type
_entity.pdbx_description
1 polymer ?
#
loop_
_entity_poly.entity_id
_entity_poly.type
_entity_poly.pdbx_seq_one_letter_code
_entity_poly.pdbx_strand_id
1 'polypeptide(L)' 'MEKRTKEIKIRLTETEHQRLLDRCDRTHLAEWLRQLGLGEHTSRKRRLPEVAPDLLRQVSGIGNNLNQ' A
#
# COMPACT_ATOMS: atom_id res chain seq x y z
N MET A 1 17.01 -0.43 -19.71
CA MET A 1 15.77 0.30 -19.32
C MET A 1 15.45 1.29 -20.42
N GLU A 2 14.24 1.26 -20.94
CA GLU A 2 13.77 2.29 -21.89
C GLU A 2 13.65 3.64 -21.17
N LYS A 3 14.11 4.72 -21.82
CA LYS A 3 14.03 6.07 -21.25
C LYS A 3 12.62 6.62 -21.40
N ARG A 4 12.06 7.17 -20.32
CA ARG A 4 10.77 7.86 -20.33
C ARG A 4 10.94 9.22 -21.00
N THR A 5 10.25 9.44 -22.12
CA THR A 5 10.36 10.68 -22.93
C THR A 5 9.09 11.52 -22.95
N LYS A 6 7.99 11.01 -22.38
CA LYS A 6 6.70 11.69 -22.29
C LYS A 6 6.46 12.17 -20.87
N GLU A 7 5.89 13.36 -20.74
CA GLU A 7 5.53 13.98 -19.47
C GLU A 7 4.07 14.43 -19.49
N ILE A 8 3.48 14.53 -18.29
CA ILE A 8 2.14 15.09 -18.08
C ILE A 8 2.22 16.19 -17.02
N LYS A 9 1.48 17.28 -17.21
CA LYS A 9 1.37 18.38 -16.25
C LYS A 9 -0.04 18.39 -15.66
N ILE A 10 -0.12 18.35 -14.33
CA ILE A 10 -1.38 18.35 -13.59
C ILE A 10 -1.44 19.65 -12.80
N ARG A 11 -2.52 20.42 -12.94
CA ARG A 11 -2.78 21.59 -12.10
C ARG A 11 -3.58 21.13 -10.89
N LEU A 12 -3.20 21.59 -9.72
CA LEU A 12 -3.80 21.23 -8.44
C LEU A 12 -4.11 22.51 -7.66
N THR A 13 -5.16 22.47 -6.87
CA THR A 13 -5.33 23.38 -5.73
C THR A 13 -4.35 23.00 -4.63
N GLU A 14 -4.07 23.93 -3.71
CA GLU A 14 -3.17 23.68 -2.58
C GLU A 14 -3.63 22.46 -1.74
N THR A 15 -4.95 22.36 -1.51
CA THR A 15 -5.52 21.24 -0.75
C THR A 15 -5.35 19.90 -1.46
N GLU A 16 -5.47 19.86 -2.78
CA GLU A 16 -5.23 18.63 -3.53
C GLU A 16 -3.75 18.25 -3.48
N HIS A 17 -2.85 19.22 -3.64
CA HIS A 17 -1.42 18.99 -3.56
C HIS A 17 -1.02 18.43 -2.19
N GLN A 18 -1.49 19.03 -1.09
CA GLN A 18 -1.23 18.52 0.26
C GLN A 18 -1.76 17.10 0.46
N ARG A 19 -2.99 16.82 0.01
CA ARG A 19 -3.57 15.47 0.10
C ARG A 19 -2.77 14.43 -0.67
N LEU A 20 -2.15 14.82 -1.78
CA LEU A 20 -1.27 13.93 -2.55
C LEU A 20 0.04 13.67 -1.81
N LEU A 21 0.64 14.71 -1.21
CA LEU A 21 1.85 14.58 -0.39
C LEU A 21 1.60 13.68 0.83
N ASP A 22 0.48 13.88 1.55
CA ASP A 22 0.14 13.09 2.74
C ASP A 22 -0.08 11.60 2.42
N ARG A 23 -0.49 11.29 1.18
CA ARG A 23 -0.71 9.91 0.71
C ARG A 23 0.53 9.28 0.09
N CYS A 24 1.48 10.09 -0.35
CA CYS A 24 2.72 9.63 -0.93
C CYS A 24 3.61 9.07 0.18
N ASP A 25 3.69 7.74 0.28
CA ASP A 25 4.59 7.06 1.22
C ASP A 25 6.06 7.06 0.76
N ARG A 26 6.32 7.58 -0.45
CA ARG A 26 7.63 7.59 -1.10
C ARG A 26 8.24 8.97 -1.14
N THR A 27 9.57 8.99 -1.29
CA THR A 27 10.39 10.20 -1.45
C THR A 27 10.02 11.05 -2.67
N HIS A 28 9.35 10.49 -3.69
CA HIS A 28 9.05 11.19 -4.95
C HIS A 28 7.57 11.04 -5.40
N LEU A 29 6.81 12.13 -5.30
CA LEU A 29 5.39 12.20 -5.69
C LEU A 29 5.14 11.78 -7.15
N ALA A 30 6.02 12.14 -8.08
CA ALA A 30 5.86 11.80 -9.50
C ALA A 30 5.97 10.29 -9.77
N GLU A 31 6.85 9.60 -9.05
CA GLU A 31 6.98 8.14 -9.18
C GLU A 31 5.74 7.44 -8.63
N TRP A 32 5.27 7.89 -7.47
CA TRP A 32 4.06 7.39 -6.83
C TRP A 32 2.81 7.62 -7.69
N LEU A 33 2.64 8.81 -8.27
CA LEU A 33 1.53 9.12 -9.18
C LEU A 33 1.55 8.22 -10.43
N ARG A 34 2.73 7.95 -10.98
CA ARG A 34 2.88 7.04 -12.12
C ARG A 34 2.49 5.61 -11.73
N GLN A 35 2.96 5.11 -10.60
CA GLN A 35 2.59 3.79 -10.10
C GLN A 35 1.08 3.70 -9.86
N LEU A 36 0.47 4.76 -9.35
CA LEU A 36 -0.96 4.83 -9.11
C LEU A 36 -1.75 4.79 -10.43
N GLY A 37 -1.36 5.61 -11.40
CA GLY A 37 -2.03 5.70 -12.71
C GLY A 37 -1.87 4.44 -13.57
N LEU A 38 -0.78 3.69 -13.39
CA LEU A 38 -0.53 2.43 -14.09
C LEU A 38 -1.06 1.19 -13.34
N GLY A 39 -1.66 1.37 -12.15
CA GLY A 39 -2.11 0.26 -11.30
C GLY A 39 -0.96 -0.60 -10.74
N GLU A 40 0.28 -0.09 -10.78
CA GLU A 40 1.47 -0.74 -10.19
C GLU A 40 1.41 -0.74 -8.65
N HIS A 41 0.57 0.11 -8.02
CA HIS A 41 0.20 -0.03 -6.62
C HIS A 41 -0.75 -1.22 -6.45
N THR A 42 -0.17 -2.42 -6.47
CA THR A 42 -0.77 -3.60 -5.85
C THR A 42 -1.12 -3.21 -4.41
N SER A 43 -2.42 -3.17 -4.16
CA SER A 43 -3.07 -3.39 -2.87
C SER A 43 -2.19 -3.00 -1.69
N ARG A 44 -2.42 -1.80 -1.15
CA ARG A 44 -2.20 -1.45 0.26
C ARG A 44 -2.24 -2.78 1.02
N LYS A 45 -1.08 -3.35 1.38
CA LYS A 45 -1.05 -4.60 2.15
C LYS A 45 -2.05 -4.32 3.26
N ARG A 46 -3.20 -5.02 3.26
CA ARG A 46 -4.12 -4.97 4.39
C ARG A 46 -3.17 -5.09 5.57
N ARG A 47 -3.10 -4.08 6.44
CA ARG A 47 -2.37 -4.24 7.68
C ARG A 47 -2.99 -5.49 8.26
N LEU A 48 -2.31 -6.63 8.14
CA LEU A 48 -2.72 -7.79 8.87
C LEU A 48 -2.67 -7.29 10.31
N PRO A 49 -3.77 -7.42 11.07
CA PRO A 49 -3.72 -7.08 12.47
C PRO A 49 -2.48 -7.75 13.04
N GLU A 50 -1.69 -7.00 13.82
CA GLU A 50 -0.58 -7.57 14.55
C GLU A 50 -1.19 -8.49 15.60
N VAL A 51 -1.43 -9.74 15.20
CA VAL A 51 -2.02 -10.75 16.07
C VAL A 51 -0.90 -11.21 16.97
N ALA A 52 -1.11 -11.09 18.29
CA ALA A 52 -0.18 -11.61 19.28
C ALA A 52 0.11 -13.10 18.99
N PRO A 53 1.38 -13.53 18.99
CA PRO A 53 1.76 -14.91 18.65
C PRO A 53 1.05 -15.97 19.53
N ASP A 54 0.65 -15.59 20.75
CA ASP A 54 -0.13 -16.44 21.65
C ASP A 54 -1.52 -16.78 21.11
N LEU A 55 -2.19 -15.82 20.45
CA LEU A 55 -3.52 -16.04 19.84
C LEU A 55 -3.42 -17.02 18.65
N LEU A 56 -2.34 -16.96 17.87
CA LEU A 56 -2.10 -17.90 16.77
C LEU A 56 -1.90 -19.33 17.28
N ARG A 57 -1.20 -19.50 18.41
CA ARG A 57 -1.03 -20.81 19.07
C ARG A 57 -2.34 -21.34 19.63
N GLN A 58 -3.16 -20.48 20.24
CA GLN A 58 -4.46 -20.87 20.77
C GLN A 58 -5.41 -21.35 19.67
N VAL A 59 -5.52 -20.59 18.57
CA VAL A 59 -6.34 -20.99 17.42
C VAL A 59 -5.83 -22.31 16.80
N SER A 60 -4.52 -22.49 16.70
CA SER A 60 -3.94 -23.75 16.20
C SER A 60 -4.19 -24.94 17.13
N GLY A 61 -4.16 -24.72 18.46
CA GLY A 61 -4.47 -25.74 19.45
C GLY A 61 -5.93 -26.18 19.41
N ILE A 62 -6.87 -25.24 19.18
CA ILE A 62 -8.29 -25.53 18.99
C ILE A 62 -8.49 -26.37 17.72
N GLY A 63 -7.83 -26.00 16.61
CA GLY A 63 -7.89 -26.77 15.36
C GLY A 63 -7.39 -28.21 15.49
N ASN A 64 -6.31 -28.43 16.26
CA ASN A 64 -5.78 -29.77 16.52
C ASN A 64 -6.68 -30.62 17.43
N ASN A 65 -7.39 -29.99 18.38
CA ASN A 65 -8.29 -30.70 19.29
C ASN A 65 -9.61 -31.11 18.63
N LEU A 66 -10.08 -30.33 17.64
CA LEU A 66 -11.25 -30.64 16.83
C LEU A 66 -10.99 -31.66 15.71
N ASN A 67 -9.72 -31.92 15.39
CA ASN A 67 -9.30 -32.87 14.35
C ASN A 67 -8.81 -34.22 14.93
N GLN A 68 -9.12 -34.48 16.20
CA GLN A 68 -8.90 -35.74 16.91
C GLN A 68 -10.20 -36.53 17.03
#